data_AF-A0A9D7UIG1-F1
#
_entry.id   AF-A0A9D7UIG1-F1
#
_cell.length_a   1.000
_cell.length_b   1.000
_cell.length_c   1.000
_cell.angle_alpha   90.00
_cell.angle_beta   90.00
_cell.angle_gamma   90.00
#
_symmetry.space_group_name_H-M   'P 1'
#
loop_
_entity.id
_entity.type
_entity.pdbx_description
1 polymer ?
#
loop_
_entity_poly.entity_id
_entity_poly.type
_entity_poly.pdbx_seq_one_letter_code
_entity_poly.pdbx_strand_id
1 'polypeptide(L)'
;MRQNPRILLAAATLLGLAIVASSAFVMFRAATASPLQFFSVGFEAIALFAGAIAVLVGRGKFAEGPGLALLCVAGVVFVAAAVSYTTPRAIPLYDTRMLRDPFTLARLGTAGAAGALGALFVLLRNPALSFRRLALGLLWTGVAFALASPAIFARGALSGLNPVLTTVGGLVAFVVFVSFLSAGVHFIILAFEAGKNPQTGGPAAGRPAS
;
A
#
# COMPACT_ATOMS: atom_id res chain seq x y z
N MET A 1 23.44 -9.85 9.74
CA MET A 1 24.01 -8.79 8.88
C MET A 1 23.78 -7.44 9.55
N ARG A 2 24.84 -6.72 9.94
CA ARG A 2 24.74 -5.33 10.40
C ARG A 2 24.59 -4.44 9.17
N GLN A 3 23.37 -4.13 8.76
CA GLN A 3 23.17 -3.19 7.65
C GLN A 3 23.63 -1.79 8.08
N ASN A 4 24.39 -1.14 7.22
CA ASN A 4 24.83 0.23 7.45
C ASN A 4 23.63 1.17 7.41
N PRO A 5 23.24 1.82 8.53
CA PRO A 5 22.07 2.71 8.58
C PRO A 5 22.19 3.88 7.58
N ARG A 6 23.40 4.21 7.15
CA ARG A 6 23.71 5.24 6.16
C ARG A 6 23.15 4.94 4.77
N ILE A 7 23.19 3.69 4.32
CA ILE A 7 22.72 3.31 2.96
C ILE A 7 21.22 3.49 2.87
N LEU A 8 20.51 3.01 3.90
CA LEU A 8 19.06 3.12 3.95
C LEU A 8 18.61 4.59 4.06
N LEU A 9 19.31 5.39 4.86
CA LEU A 9 19.03 6.82 4.97
C LEU A 9 19.27 7.55 3.64
N ALA A 10 20.33 7.23 2.92
CA ALA A 10 20.61 7.76 1.59
C ALA A 10 19.52 7.37 0.56
N ALA A 11 19.03 6.13 0.61
CA ALA A 11 17.92 5.70 -0.25
C ALA A 11 16.63 6.47 0.06
N ALA A 12 16.32 6.67 1.35
CA ALA A 12 15.15 7.44 1.77
C ALA A 12 15.25 8.93 1.37
N THR A 13 16.43 9.55 1.48
CA THR A 13 16.62 10.95 1.07
C THR A 13 16.54 11.12 -0.43
N LEU A 14 17.17 10.25 -1.22
CA LEU A 14 17.09 10.28 -2.69
C LEU A 14 15.64 10.14 -3.18
N LEU A 15 14.90 9.22 -2.56
CA LEU A 15 13.49 9.03 -2.90
C LEU A 15 12.62 10.23 -2.50
N GLY A 16 12.88 10.82 -1.33
CA GLY A 16 12.20 12.04 -0.90
C GLY A 16 12.43 13.21 -1.88
N LEU A 17 13.66 13.38 -2.35
CA LEU A 17 13.99 14.37 -3.37
C LEU A 17 13.27 14.10 -4.70
N ALA A 18 13.20 12.83 -5.12
CA ALA A 18 12.48 12.46 -6.33
C ALA A 18 10.98 12.77 -6.25
N ILE A 19 10.36 12.52 -5.09
CA ILE A 19 8.94 12.84 -4.85
C ILE A 19 8.74 14.35 -4.91
N VAL A 20 9.55 15.14 -4.18
CA VAL A 20 9.45 16.61 -4.18
C VAL A 20 9.62 17.18 -5.59
N ALA A 21 10.60 16.68 -6.36
CA ALA A 21 10.82 17.10 -7.74
C ALA A 21 9.61 16.75 -8.64
N SER A 22 9.03 15.55 -8.49
CA SER A 22 7.83 15.18 -9.24
C SER A 22 6.62 16.04 -8.88
N SER A 23 6.43 16.36 -7.59
CA SER A 23 5.33 17.20 -7.13
C SER A 23 5.46 18.63 -7.65
N ALA A 24 6.67 19.19 -7.65
CA ALA A 24 6.94 20.52 -8.21
C ALA A 24 6.63 20.57 -9.71
N PHE A 25 7.01 19.53 -10.46
CA PHE A 25 6.70 19.43 -11.88
C PHE A 25 5.18 19.33 -12.14
N VAL A 26 4.45 18.55 -11.35
CA VAL A 26 2.98 18.46 -11.46
C VAL A 26 2.32 19.80 -11.14
N MET A 27 2.77 20.51 -10.09
CA MET A 27 2.25 21.85 -9.78
C MET A 27 2.50 22.85 -10.90
N PHE A 28 3.69 22.82 -11.51
CA PHE A 28 4.01 23.64 -12.68
C PHE A 28 3.10 23.33 -13.89
N ARG A 29 2.83 22.04 -14.15
CA ARG A 29 1.89 21.63 -15.20
C ARG A 29 0.45 22.03 -14.89
N ALA A 30 0.03 21.91 -13.63
CA ALA A 30 -1.30 22.32 -13.18
C ALA A 30 -1.50 23.83 -13.34
N ALA A 31 -0.46 24.64 -13.11
CA ALA A 31 -0.51 26.08 -13.31
C ALA A 31 -0.62 26.51 -14.79
N THR A 32 -0.21 25.63 -15.73
CA THR A 32 -0.14 25.94 -17.16
C THR A 32 -1.20 25.25 -18.01
N ALA A 33 -2.07 24.44 -17.41
CA ALA A 33 -3.01 23.58 -18.12
C ALA A 33 -4.46 23.70 -17.63
N SER A 34 -5.35 22.95 -18.27
CA SER A 34 -6.81 23.05 -18.10
C SER A 34 -7.30 22.70 -16.68
N PRO A 35 -8.47 23.23 -16.25
CA PRO A 35 -9.02 23.09 -14.89
C PRO A 35 -9.29 21.65 -14.43
N LEU A 36 -9.16 20.64 -15.28
CA LEU A 36 -9.32 19.23 -14.89
C LEU A 36 -8.11 18.68 -14.10
N GLN A 37 -7.03 19.45 -13.92
CA GLN A 37 -5.83 18.99 -13.22
C GLN A 37 -5.87 19.06 -11.68
N PHE A 38 -6.96 19.57 -11.08
CA PHE A 38 -7.09 19.63 -9.61
C PHE A 38 -6.97 18.26 -8.94
N PHE A 39 -7.44 17.18 -9.57
CA PHE A 39 -7.29 15.82 -9.04
C PHE A 39 -5.83 15.37 -8.98
N SER A 40 -5.02 15.72 -9.98
CA SER A 40 -3.58 15.41 -9.99
C SER A 40 -2.84 16.12 -8.86
N VAL A 41 -3.24 17.35 -8.54
CA VAL A 41 -2.70 18.12 -7.41
C VAL A 41 -3.10 17.49 -6.08
N GLY A 42 -4.37 17.07 -5.95
CA GLY A 42 -4.85 16.33 -4.77
C GLY A 42 -4.06 15.04 -4.52
N PHE A 43 -3.77 14.28 -5.57
CA PHE A 43 -2.91 13.09 -5.47
C PHE A 43 -1.50 13.43 -5.00
N GLU A 44 -0.86 14.48 -5.53
CA GLU A 44 0.48 14.90 -5.06
C GLU A 44 0.48 15.28 -3.59
N ALA A 45 -0.52 16.02 -3.13
CA ALA A 45 -0.64 16.40 -1.73
C ALA A 45 -0.73 15.16 -0.82
N ILE A 46 -1.51 14.17 -1.23
CA ILE A 46 -1.63 12.88 -0.53
C ILE A 46 -0.31 12.10 -0.57
N ALA A 47 0.37 12.04 -1.73
CA ALA A 47 1.64 11.33 -1.88
C ALA A 47 2.76 11.96 -1.04
N LEU A 48 2.82 13.29 -0.98
CA LEU A 48 3.74 14.03 -0.11
C LEU A 48 3.46 13.75 1.37
N PHE A 49 2.19 13.78 1.77
CA PHE A 49 1.79 13.48 3.15
C PHE A 49 2.13 12.03 3.53
N ALA A 50 1.82 11.09 2.65
CA ALA A 50 2.22 9.68 2.77
C ALA A 50 3.74 9.51 2.94
N GLY A 51 4.52 10.19 2.11
CA GLY A 51 5.99 10.19 2.20
C GLY A 51 6.49 10.76 3.53
N ALA A 52 5.91 11.86 4.00
CA ALA A 52 6.25 12.45 5.29
C ALA A 52 5.99 11.48 6.45
N ILE A 53 4.83 10.81 6.46
CA ILE A 53 4.50 9.80 7.47
C ILE A 53 5.46 8.61 7.39
N ALA A 54 5.80 8.12 6.18
CA ALA A 54 6.76 7.03 6.01
C ALA A 54 8.14 7.38 6.59
N VAL A 55 8.63 8.62 6.37
CA VAL A 55 9.88 9.11 6.98
C VAL A 55 9.78 9.14 8.50
N LEU A 56 8.68 9.65 9.06
CA LEU A 56 8.46 9.69 10.51
C LEU A 56 8.39 8.29 11.14
N VAL A 57 7.78 7.31 10.46
CA VAL A 57 7.78 5.90 10.85
C VAL A 57 9.20 5.33 10.83
N GLY A 58 9.96 5.62 9.76
CA GLY A 58 11.37 5.21 9.65
C GLY A 58 12.24 5.75 10.78
N ARG A 59 11.98 6.99 11.23
CA ARG A 59 12.66 7.61 12.38
C ARG A 59 12.21 7.05 13.74
N GLY A 60 11.27 6.11 13.78
CA GLY A 60 10.79 5.49 15.02
C GLY A 60 9.85 6.37 15.83
N LYS A 61 9.30 7.46 15.27
CA LYS A 61 8.37 8.34 15.98
C LYS A 61 7.04 7.64 16.33
N PHE A 62 6.69 6.59 15.58
CA PHE A 62 5.51 5.74 15.81
C PHE A 62 5.90 4.37 16.37
N ALA A 63 6.47 4.34 17.58
CA ALA A 63 6.90 3.10 18.22
C ALA A 63 5.72 2.15 18.55
N GLU A 64 4.52 2.70 18.76
CA GLU A 64 3.39 1.91 19.25
C GLU A 64 2.61 1.17 18.16
N GLY A 65 2.66 1.63 16.90
CA GLY A 65 1.89 1.04 15.80
C GLY A 65 2.39 1.40 14.39
N PRO A 66 3.66 1.11 14.03
CA PRO A 66 4.21 1.46 12.73
C PRO A 66 3.48 0.75 11.57
N GLY A 67 2.97 -0.46 11.80
CA GLY A 67 2.22 -1.23 10.81
C GLY A 67 0.90 -0.57 10.40
N LEU A 68 0.16 -0.01 11.36
CA LEU A 68 -1.13 0.64 11.09
C LEU A 68 -0.93 1.98 10.36
N ALA A 69 0.13 2.73 10.71
CA ALA A 69 0.49 3.95 10.00
C ALA A 69 0.84 3.67 8.53
N LEU A 70 1.67 2.64 8.26
CA LEU A 70 2.03 2.24 6.90
C LEU A 70 0.84 1.68 6.12
N LEU A 71 -0.03 0.90 6.76
CA LEU A 71 -1.26 0.38 6.14
C LEU A 71 -2.20 1.52 5.76
N CYS A 72 -2.36 2.51 6.63
CA CYS A 72 -3.20 3.69 6.37
C CYS A 72 -2.64 4.50 5.20
N VAL A 73 -1.32 4.72 5.16
CA VAL A 73 -0.65 5.39 4.04
C VAL A 73 -0.84 4.61 2.73
N ALA A 74 -0.61 3.29 2.74
CA ALA A 74 -0.79 2.45 1.56
C ALA A 74 -2.24 2.45 1.08
N GLY A 75 -3.20 2.38 2.00
CA GLY A 75 -4.63 2.45 1.70
C GLY A 75 -5.03 3.79 1.09
N VAL A 76 -4.57 4.90 1.64
CA VAL A 76 -4.86 6.24 1.11
C VAL A 76 -4.24 6.43 -0.28
N VAL A 77 -3.01 5.95 -0.52
CA VAL A 77 -2.38 5.99 -1.86
C VAL A 77 -3.14 5.13 -2.86
N PHE A 78 -3.58 3.94 -2.46
CA PHE A 78 -4.38 3.05 -3.30
C PHE A 78 -5.74 3.67 -3.66
N VAL A 79 -6.45 4.21 -2.67
CA VAL A 79 -7.73 4.89 -2.88
C VAL A 79 -7.54 6.15 -3.73
N ALA A 80 -6.50 6.94 -3.51
CA ALA A 80 -6.22 8.12 -4.33
C ALA A 80 -5.93 7.74 -5.79
N ALA A 81 -5.20 6.65 -6.03
CA ALA A 81 -4.98 6.12 -7.37
C ALA A 81 -6.29 5.63 -8.03
N ALA A 82 -7.14 4.93 -7.27
CA ALA A 82 -8.45 4.48 -7.73
C ALA A 82 -9.44 5.64 -7.97
N VAL A 83 -9.46 6.67 -7.12
CA VAL A 83 -10.31 7.85 -7.29
C VAL A 83 -9.82 8.68 -8.48
N SER A 84 -8.50 8.79 -8.70
CA SER A 84 -7.96 9.40 -9.91
C SER A 84 -8.46 8.72 -11.20
N TYR A 85 -8.81 7.43 -11.13
CA TYR A 85 -9.43 6.67 -12.22
C TYR A 85 -10.86 7.14 -12.56
N THR A 86 -11.61 7.59 -11.56
CA THR A 86 -13.03 7.99 -11.72
C THR A 86 -13.24 9.39 -12.28
N THR A 87 -12.16 10.10 -12.63
CA THR A 87 -12.24 11.45 -13.21
C THR A 87 -12.97 11.40 -14.57
N PRO A 88 -13.89 12.33 -14.90
CA PRO A 88 -14.96 12.13 -15.90
C PRO A 88 -14.55 12.09 -17.38
N ARG A 89 -13.29 11.80 -17.72
CA ARG A 89 -13.00 11.37 -19.09
C ARG A 89 -13.64 10.00 -19.22
N ALA A 90 -14.66 9.89 -20.07
CA ALA A 90 -15.43 8.68 -20.39
C ALA A 90 -14.56 7.57 -21.03
N ILE A 91 -13.46 7.22 -20.37
CA ILE A 91 -12.57 6.15 -20.74
C ILE A 91 -13.16 4.91 -20.07
N PRO A 92 -13.61 3.91 -20.85
CA PRO A 92 -14.23 2.73 -20.29
C PRO A 92 -13.27 2.07 -19.29
N LEU A 93 -13.83 1.48 -18.21
CA LEU A 93 -13.15 0.81 -17.10
C LEU A 93 -12.11 -0.27 -17.50
N TYR A 94 -11.96 -0.54 -18.79
CA TYR A 94 -11.11 -1.56 -19.39
C TYR A 94 -10.03 -1.00 -20.32
N ASP A 95 -9.94 0.33 -20.53
CA ASP A 95 -8.93 0.87 -21.42
C ASP A 95 -7.55 0.86 -20.73
N THR A 96 -6.76 -0.16 -21.07
CA THR A 96 -5.37 -0.36 -20.60
C THR A 96 -4.43 0.79 -21.00
N ARG A 97 -4.89 1.76 -21.79
CA ARG A 97 -4.13 2.97 -22.15
C ARG A 97 -3.64 3.76 -20.94
N MET A 98 -4.32 3.72 -19.78
CA MET A 98 -3.83 4.40 -18.58
C MET A 98 -2.55 3.76 -18.01
N LEU A 99 -2.46 2.43 -18.03
CA LEU A 99 -1.23 1.72 -17.67
C LEU A 99 -0.10 1.95 -18.69
N ARG A 100 -0.41 2.51 -19.87
CA ARG A 100 0.59 2.88 -20.88
C ARG A 100 1.10 4.31 -20.71
N ASP A 101 0.47 5.14 -19.87
CA ASP A 101 1.01 6.47 -19.59
C ASP A 101 2.26 6.32 -18.68
N PRO A 102 3.46 6.56 -19.21
CA PRO A 102 4.70 6.38 -18.45
C PRO A 102 4.74 7.31 -17.24
N PHE A 103 4.05 8.45 -17.28
CA PHE A 103 4.02 9.40 -16.18
C PHE A 103 3.20 8.88 -14.99
N THR A 104 2.02 8.33 -15.24
CA THR A 104 1.19 7.69 -14.21
C THR A 104 1.90 6.48 -13.59
N LEU A 105 2.54 5.65 -14.41
CA LEU A 105 3.36 4.53 -13.92
C LEU A 105 4.55 5.02 -13.08
N ALA A 106 5.24 6.07 -13.50
CA ALA A 106 6.34 6.64 -12.73
C ALA A 106 5.87 7.11 -11.36
N ARG A 107 4.71 7.79 -11.26
CA ARG A 107 4.13 8.25 -9.98
C ARG A 107 3.72 7.10 -9.08
N LEU A 108 3.05 6.09 -9.65
CA LEU A 108 2.67 4.91 -8.88
C LEU A 108 3.91 4.15 -8.41
N GLY A 109 4.95 4.10 -9.25
CA GLY A 109 6.25 3.52 -8.95
C GLY A 109 6.99 4.25 -7.84
N THR A 110 7.04 5.59 -7.86
CA THR A 110 7.69 6.37 -6.80
C THR A 110 6.95 6.26 -5.46
N ALA A 111 5.62 6.36 -5.46
CA ALA A 111 4.81 6.16 -4.27
C ALA A 111 4.94 4.73 -3.71
N GLY A 112 4.90 3.74 -4.60
CA GLY A 112 5.11 2.33 -4.26
C GLY A 112 6.50 2.07 -3.70
N ALA A 113 7.55 2.63 -4.31
CA ALA A 113 8.92 2.54 -3.82
C ALA A 113 9.09 3.17 -2.44
N ALA A 114 8.39 4.28 -2.16
CA ALA A 114 8.40 4.94 -0.85
C ALA A 114 7.75 4.10 0.23
N GLY A 115 6.57 3.54 -0.06
CA GLY A 115 5.92 2.58 0.81
C GLY A 115 6.78 1.35 1.05
N ALA A 116 7.38 0.79 0.00
CA ALA A 116 8.22 -0.40 0.07
C ALA A 116 9.50 -0.17 0.89
N LEU A 117 10.17 0.97 0.72
CA LEU A 117 11.33 1.33 1.54
C LEU A 117 10.95 1.48 3.01
N GLY A 118 9.86 2.21 3.30
CA GLY A 118 9.33 2.35 4.66
C GLY A 118 8.99 1.00 5.31
N ALA A 119 8.34 0.12 4.55
CA ALA A 119 8.06 -1.25 5.00
C ALA A 119 9.33 -2.05 5.26
N LEU A 120 10.31 -1.97 4.34
CA LEU A 120 11.59 -2.67 4.45
C LEU A 120 12.34 -2.25 5.72
N PHE A 121 12.38 -0.95 6.05
CA PHE A 121 12.98 -0.45 7.30
C PHE A 121 12.40 -1.12 8.55
N VAL A 122 11.08 -1.35 8.58
CA VAL A 122 10.42 -2.00 9.73
C VAL A 122 10.72 -3.49 9.76
N LEU A 123 10.65 -4.17 8.61
CA LEU A 123 10.89 -5.61 8.49
C LEU A 123 12.34 -6.00 8.84
N LEU A 124 13.31 -5.14 8.51
CA LEU A 124 14.73 -5.37 8.77
C LEU A 124 15.10 -5.34 10.26
N ARG A 125 14.22 -4.88 11.15
CA ARG A 125 14.46 -4.92 12.61
C ARG A 125 14.42 -6.34 13.17
N ASN A 126 13.59 -7.21 12.60
CA ASN A 126 13.51 -8.63 12.97
C ASN A 126 13.29 -9.50 11.73
N PRO A 127 14.30 -9.63 10.85
CA PRO A 127 14.10 -10.13 9.49
C PRO A 127 13.58 -11.57 9.48
N ALA A 128 14.09 -12.45 10.35
CA ALA A 128 13.73 -13.86 10.35
C ALA A 128 12.22 -14.08 10.54
N LEU A 129 11.60 -13.34 11.45
CA LEU A 129 10.19 -13.52 11.80
C LEU A 129 9.27 -12.64 10.94
N SER A 130 9.68 -11.40 10.67
CA SER A 130 8.95 -10.45 9.84
C SER A 130 8.80 -10.94 8.39
N PHE A 131 9.87 -11.43 7.74
CA PHE A 131 9.77 -11.89 6.35
C PHE A 131 8.90 -13.14 6.22
N ARG A 132 8.96 -14.08 7.17
CA ARG A 132 8.10 -15.27 7.16
C ARG A 132 6.61 -14.89 7.24
N ARG A 133 6.26 -13.98 8.16
CA ARG A 133 4.87 -13.50 8.30
C ARG A 133 4.42 -12.70 7.09
N LEU A 134 5.28 -11.86 6.53
CA LEU A 134 4.99 -11.12 5.31
C LEU A 134 4.73 -12.08 4.13
N ALA A 135 5.57 -13.10 3.96
CA ALA A 135 5.40 -14.10 2.91
C ALA A 135 4.06 -14.84 3.04
N LEU A 136 3.67 -15.22 4.26
CA LEU A 136 2.35 -15.82 4.52
C LEU A 136 1.21 -14.83 4.20
N GLY A 137 1.34 -13.57 4.60
CA GLY A 137 0.35 -12.55 4.29
C GLY A 137 0.20 -12.29 2.79
N LEU A 138 1.31 -12.22 2.06
CA LEU A 138 1.32 -12.11 0.59
C LEU A 138 0.74 -13.36 -0.08
N LEU A 139 1.03 -14.55 0.44
CA LEU A 139 0.46 -15.80 -0.05
C LEU A 139 -1.06 -15.78 0.05
N TRP A 140 -1.61 -15.48 1.23
CA TRP A 140 -3.07 -15.44 1.43
C TRP A 140 -3.76 -14.33 0.64
N THR A 141 -3.13 -13.16 0.54
CA THR A 141 -3.60 -12.08 -0.33
C THR A 141 -3.61 -12.52 -1.79
N GLY A 142 -2.55 -13.19 -2.24
CA GLY A 142 -2.43 -13.77 -3.57
C GLY A 142 -3.51 -14.81 -3.86
N VAL A 143 -3.81 -15.69 -2.89
CA VAL A 143 -4.92 -16.65 -2.99
C VAL A 143 -6.25 -15.94 -3.14
N ALA A 144 -6.52 -14.87 -2.37
CA ALA A 144 -7.74 -14.08 -2.52
C ALA A 144 -7.88 -13.53 -3.95
N PHE A 145 -6.83 -12.90 -4.49
CA PHE A 145 -6.86 -12.38 -5.87
C PHE A 145 -6.95 -13.49 -6.93
N ALA A 146 -6.28 -14.63 -6.72
CA ALA A 146 -6.38 -15.79 -7.60
C ALA A 146 -7.83 -16.31 -7.65
N LEU A 147 -8.53 -16.37 -6.52
CA LEU A 147 -9.94 -16.76 -6.44
C LEU A 147 -10.89 -15.72 -7.06
N ALA A 148 -10.54 -14.43 -7.03
CA ALA A 148 -11.32 -13.38 -7.67
C ALA A 148 -11.13 -13.33 -9.20
N SER A 149 -9.99 -13.79 -9.71
CA SER A 149 -9.66 -13.70 -11.14
C SER A 149 -10.66 -14.37 -12.08
N PRO A 150 -11.22 -15.58 -11.82
CA PRO A 150 -12.17 -16.22 -12.71
C PRO A 150 -13.47 -15.43 -12.82
N ALA A 151 -13.87 -14.69 -11.78
CA ALA A 151 -15.06 -13.85 -11.84
C ALA A 151 -14.96 -12.70 -12.86
N ILE A 152 -13.74 -12.35 -13.28
CA ILE A 152 -13.49 -11.35 -14.33
C ILE A 152 -13.56 -12.01 -15.71
N PHE A 153 -12.96 -13.18 -15.89
CA PHE A 153 -12.88 -13.87 -17.18
C PHE A 153 -14.13 -14.69 -17.53
N ALA A 154 -14.85 -15.22 -16.54
CA ALA A 154 -16.00 -16.09 -16.72
C ALA A 154 -17.33 -15.32 -16.80
N ARG A 155 -17.33 -13.98 -16.86
CA ARG A 155 -18.57 -13.17 -16.89
C ARG A 155 -19.52 -13.57 -18.02
N GLY A 156 -18.98 -13.95 -19.19
CA GLY A 156 -19.77 -14.44 -20.32
C GLY A 156 -20.36 -15.84 -20.12
N ALA A 157 -19.72 -16.70 -19.32
CA ALA A 157 -20.27 -18.01 -18.98
C ALA A 157 -21.35 -17.90 -17.87
N LEU A 158 -21.20 -16.93 -16.96
CA LEU A 158 -22.12 -16.69 -15.85
C LEU A 158 -23.45 -16.06 -16.29
N SER A 159 -23.50 -15.41 -17.46
CA SER A 159 -24.73 -14.77 -17.96
C SER A 159 -25.81 -15.75 -18.39
N GLY A 160 -25.46 -17.02 -18.66
CA GLY A 160 -26.41 -18.08 -19.01
C GLY A 160 -26.96 -18.86 -17.81
N LEU A 161 -26.45 -18.62 -16.60
CA LEU A 161 -26.89 -19.32 -15.39
C LEU A 161 -28.15 -18.67 -14.78
N ASN A 162 -28.87 -19.44 -13.97
CA ASN A 162 -30.01 -18.93 -13.21
C ASN A 162 -29.56 -17.75 -12.32
N PRO A 163 -30.23 -16.57 -12.37
CA PRO A 163 -29.85 -15.39 -11.60
C PRO A 163 -29.69 -15.65 -10.11
N VAL A 164 -30.57 -16.48 -9.52
CA VAL A 164 -30.52 -16.81 -8.09
C VAL A 164 -29.23 -17.56 -7.74
N LEU A 165 -28.83 -18.54 -8.56
CA LEU A 165 -27.58 -19.28 -8.36
C LEU A 165 -26.36 -18.37 -8.51
N THR A 166 -26.37 -17.47 -9.49
CA THR A 166 -25.29 -16.50 -9.70
C THR A 166 -25.17 -15.54 -8.52
N THR A 167 -26.29 -15.06 -7.96
CA THR A 167 -26.29 -14.18 -6.78
C THR A 167 -25.79 -14.90 -5.54
N VAL A 168 -26.30 -16.09 -5.24
CA VAL A 168 -25.89 -16.87 -4.06
C VAL A 168 -24.42 -17.28 -4.17
N GLY A 169 -23.99 -17.79 -5.32
CA GLY A 169 -22.60 -18.14 -5.58
C GLY A 169 -21.67 -16.93 -5.49
N GLY A 170 -22.09 -15.78 -6.02
CA GLY A 170 -21.35 -14.52 -5.90
C GLY A 170 -21.19 -14.05 -4.46
N LEU A 171 -22.23 -14.15 -3.64
CA LEU A 171 -22.16 -13.80 -2.23
C LEU A 171 -21.19 -14.70 -1.45
N VAL A 172 -21.27 -16.02 -1.67
CA VAL A 172 -20.35 -16.98 -1.04
C VAL A 172 -18.91 -16.70 -1.48
N ALA A 173 -18.67 -16.51 -2.77
CA ALA A 173 -17.35 -16.17 -3.30
C ALA A 173 -16.81 -14.87 -2.70
N PHE A 174 -17.65 -13.86 -2.52
CA PHE A 174 -17.29 -12.59 -1.89
C PHE A 174 -16.89 -12.76 -0.42
N VAL A 175 -17.65 -13.52 0.37
CA VAL A 175 -17.31 -13.81 1.78
C VAL A 175 -15.98 -14.56 1.90
N VAL A 176 -15.77 -15.56 1.03
CA VAL A 176 -14.50 -16.31 0.96
C VAL A 176 -13.35 -15.38 0.60
N PHE A 177 -13.52 -14.52 -0.41
CA PHE A 177 -12.53 -13.53 -0.82
C PHE A 177 -12.16 -12.59 0.34
N VAL A 178 -13.14 -12.00 1.01
CA VAL A 178 -12.91 -11.08 2.14
C VAL A 178 -12.19 -11.79 3.29
N SER A 179 -12.51 -13.06 3.54
CA SER A 179 -11.88 -13.85 4.60
C SER A 179 -10.39 -14.08 4.33
N PHE A 180 -10.02 -14.48 3.10
CA PHE A 180 -8.61 -14.63 2.70
C PHE A 180 -7.87 -13.30 2.66
N LEU A 181 -8.52 -12.24 2.18
CA LEU A 181 -7.96 -10.90 2.18
C LEU A 181 -7.68 -10.41 3.61
N SER A 182 -8.63 -10.61 4.52
CA SER A 182 -8.49 -10.27 5.94
C SER A 182 -7.34 -11.05 6.60
N ALA A 183 -7.25 -12.36 6.35
CA ALA A 183 -6.15 -13.18 6.84
C ALA A 183 -4.79 -12.68 6.29
N GLY A 184 -4.72 -12.35 5.00
CA GLY A 184 -3.54 -11.78 4.38
C GLY A 184 -3.09 -10.48 5.05
N VAL A 185 -4.01 -9.53 5.21
CA VAL A 185 -3.77 -8.25 5.89
C VAL A 185 -3.34 -8.48 7.35
N HIS A 186 -3.97 -9.41 8.06
CA HIS A 186 -3.62 -9.73 9.44
C HIS A 186 -2.16 -10.21 9.57
N PHE A 187 -1.72 -11.14 8.72
CA PHE A 187 -0.33 -11.58 8.72
C PHE A 187 0.66 -10.49 8.33
N ILE A 188 0.28 -9.58 7.42
CA ILE A 188 1.09 -8.40 7.07
C ILE A 188 1.26 -7.49 8.30
N ILE A 189 0.19 -7.23 9.06
CA ILE A 189 0.24 -6.44 10.29
C ILE A 189 1.17 -7.11 11.32
N LEU A 190 0.99 -8.42 11.56
CA LEU A 190 1.84 -9.19 12.47
C LEU A 190 3.31 -9.21 12.03
N ALA A 191 3.60 -9.09 10.73
CA ALA A 191 4.96 -8.98 10.22
C ALA A 191 5.61 -7.65 10.62
N PHE A 192 4.85 -6.55 10.58
CA PHE A 192 5.32 -5.24 11.02
C PHE A 192 5.42 -5.13 12.55
N GLU A 193 4.49 -5.74 13.29
CA GLU A 193 4.55 -5.79 14.75
C GLU A 193 5.77 -6.56 15.28
N ALA A 194 6.22 -7.58 14.55
CA ALA A 194 7.44 -8.31 14.90
C ALA A 194 8.71 -7.43 14.89
N GLY A 195 8.67 -6.28 14.22
CA GLY A 195 9.73 -5.28 14.20
C GLY A 195 9.63 -4.22 15.31
N LYS A 196 8.68 -4.34 16.25
CA LYS A 196 8.55 -3.42 17.39
C LYS A 196 9.71 -3.61 18.37
N ASN A 197 10.33 -2.51 18.83
CA ASN A 197 11.41 -2.58 19.80
C ASN A 197 10.84 -2.99 21.17
N PRO A 198 11.35 -4.07 21.80
CA PRO A 198 10.89 -4.48 23.13
C PRO A 198 11.09 -3.42 24.21
N GLN A 199 12.07 -2.52 24.01
CA GLN A 199 12.54 -1.57 25.02
C GLN A 199 11.67 -0.32 25.21
N THR A 200 10.71 -0.05 24.31
CA THR A 200 9.79 1.10 24.48
C THR A 200 8.58 0.78 25.36
N GLY A 201 8.45 -0.46 25.83
CA GLY A 201 7.35 -0.90 26.70
C GLY A 201 7.60 -0.64 28.18
N GLY A 202 7.78 0.62 28.57
CA GLY A 202 7.80 1.06 29.99
C GLY A 202 8.91 0.45 30.87
N PRO A 203 9.22 1.08 32.03
CA PRO A 203 10.02 0.42 33.05
C PRO A 203 9.31 -0.88 33.42
N ALA A 204 10.04 -2.00 33.42
CA ALA A 204 9.57 -3.26 33.96
C ALA A 204 9.00 -3.00 35.37
N ALA A 205 7.69 -2.83 35.45
CA ALA A 205 7.00 -2.56 36.69
C ALA A 205 7.16 -3.81 37.55
N GLY A 206 8.12 -3.75 38.46
CA GLY A 206 8.28 -4.66 39.59
C GLY A 206 8.26 -6.15 39.23
N ARG A 207 9.33 -6.68 38.63
CA ARG A 207 9.75 -8.01 39.07
C ARG A 207 10.41 -7.80 40.44
N PRO A 208 9.75 -8.17 41.56
CA PRO A 208 10.44 -8.16 42.84
C PRO A 208 11.65 -9.09 42.72
N ALA A 209 12.81 -8.60 43.17
CA ALA A 209 13.99 -9.44 43.32
C ALA A 209 13.63 -10.53 44.34
N SER A 210 13.53 -11.78 43.86
CA SER A 210 13.46 -12.98 44.68
C SER A 210 14.76 -13.74 44.55
#